data_AF-A0A0B7IPE7-F1
#
_entry.id   AF-A0A0B7IPE7-F1
#
_cell.length_a   1.000
_cell.length_b   1.000
_cell.length_c   1.000
_cell.angle_alpha   90.00
_cell.angle_beta   90.00
_cell.angle_gamma   90.00
#
_symmetry.space_group_name_H-M   'P 1'
#
loop_
_entity.id
_entity.type
_entity.pdbx_description
1 polymer ?
#
loop_
_entity_poly.entity_id
_entity_poly.type
_entity_poly.pdbx_seq_one_letter_code
_entity_poly.pdbx_strand_id
1 'polypeptide(L)'
;MPKKILLARYTKIHKLLPLSLVDTMEYWKRFSFSGSITKRIQLYEKYIGMRSPFYLEWSIDKIVNWQQENPLPRTIHIHGSKDVVFPIKYISNAITIEKGTHIMIINRYKWFNEHWEKLLKYEEID
;
A
#
# COMPACT_ATOMS: atom_id res chain seq x y z
N MET A 1 1.92 -8.11 -11.28
CA MET A 1 0.79 -7.15 -11.19
C MET A 1 -0.55 -7.90 -11.08
N PRO A 2 -1.48 -7.47 -10.20
CA PRO A 2 -2.82 -8.06 -10.09
C PRO A 2 -3.69 -7.84 -11.35
N LYS A 3 -4.54 -8.83 -11.69
CA LYS A 3 -5.41 -8.79 -12.89
C LYS A 3 -6.32 -7.55 -12.98
N LYS A 4 -6.87 -7.10 -11.85
CA LYS A 4 -7.74 -5.91 -11.80
C LYS A 4 -6.99 -4.64 -12.22
N ILE A 5 -5.72 -4.52 -11.84
CA ILE A 5 -4.88 -3.37 -12.19
C ILE A 5 -4.51 -3.43 -13.68
N LEU A 6 -4.22 -4.62 -14.22
CA LEU A 6 -3.98 -4.81 -15.65
C LEU A 6 -5.22 -4.42 -16.49
N LEU A 7 -6.42 -4.80 -16.05
CA LEU A 7 -7.66 -4.38 -16.70
C LEU A 7 -7.80 -2.85 -16.67
N ALA A 8 -7.57 -2.23 -15.51
CA ALA A 8 -7.64 -0.78 -15.37
C ALA A 8 -6.63 -0.03 -16.24
N ARG A 9 -5.44 -0.62 -16.49
CA ARG A 9 -4.45 -0.11 -17.44
C ARG A 9 -4.97 -0.16 -18.86
N TYR A 10 -5.47 -1.32 -19.29
CA TYR A 10 -5.97 -1.54 -20.65
C TYR A 10 -7.16 -0.62 -20.98
N THR A 11 -8.13 -0.51 -20.07
CA THR A 11 -9.35 0.27 -20.30
C THR A 11 -9.22 1.75 -19.94
N LYS A 12 -8.16 2.13 -19.22
CA LYS A 12 -7.98 3.46 -18.63
C LYS A 12 -9.12 3.90 -17.70
N ILE A 13 -9.93 2.97 -17.17
CA ILE A 13 -11.10 3.28 -16.33
C ILE A 13 -10.75 4.05 -15.05
N HIS A 14 -9.51 3.92 -14.57
CA HIS A 14 -9.00 4.66 -13.41
C HIS A 14 -8.97 6.18 -13.62
N LYS A 15 -9.01 6.68 -14.86
CA LYS A 15 -9.11 8.12 -15.16
C LYS A 15 -10.49 8.71 -14.94
N LEU A 16 -11.49 7.86 -14.68
CA LEU A 16 -12.86 8.28 -14.39
C LEU A 16 -13.14 8.35 -12.88
N LEU A 17 -12.10 8.28 -12.04
CA LEU A 17 -12.27 8.35 -10.60
C LEU A 17 -12.79 9.73 -10.19
N PRO A 18 -13.94 9.81 -9.50
CA PRO A 18 -14.48 11.07 -9.04
C PRO A 18 -13.61 11.61 -7.91
N LEU A 19 -12.81 12.64 -8.22
CA LEU A 19 -11.91 13.32 -7.28
C LEU A 19 -12.63 13.80 -6.01
N SER A 20 -13.92 14.13 -6.11
CA SER A 20 -14.74 14.56 -4.98
C SER A 20 -15.07 13.45 -3.97
N LEU A 21 -15.09 12.17 -4.37
CA LEU A 21 -15.36 11.05 -3.46
C LEU A 21 -14.12 10.66 -2.65
N VAL A 22 -12.93 10.98 -3.16
CA VAL A 22 -11.63 10.66 -2.57
C VAL A 22 -11.42 11.38 -1.24
N ASP A 23 -11.95 12.60 -1.12
CA ASP A 23 -11.89 13.39 0.12
C ASP A 23 -12.83 12.86 1.21
N THR A 24 -13.72 11.92 0.89
CA THR A 24 -14.70 11.42 1.86
C THR A 24 -14.12 10.31 2.75
N MET A 25 -14.32 10.44 4.06
CA MET A 25 -13.98 9.39 5.04
C MET A 25 -14.59 8.03 4.69
N GLU A 26 -15.78 8.06 4.10
CA GLU A 26 -16.61 6.89 3.83
C GLU A 26 -16.03 5.99 2.74
N TYR A 27 -15.35 6.57 1.75
CA TYR A 27 -14.57 5.81 0.77
C TYR A 27 -13.46 4.99 1.45
N TRP A 28 -12.74 5.61 2.39
CA TRP A 28 -11.60 4.99 3.07
C TRP A 28 -12.00 3.95 4.14
N LYS A 29 -13.18 4.09 4.76
CA LYS A 29 -13.73 3.09 5.69
C LYS A 29 -13.83 1.69 5.07
N ARG A 30 -13.97 1.58 3.75
CA ARG A 30 -14.02 0.29 3.03
C ARG A 30 -12.73 -0.52 3.12
N PHE A 31 -11.60 0.13 3.39
CA PHE A 31 -10.31 -0.52 3.62
C PHE A 31 -10.05 -0.82 5.10
N SER A 32 -10.92 -0.34 6.01
CA SER A 32 -10.89 -0.67 7.43
C SER A 32 -11.67 -1.97 7.70
N PHE A 33 -11.00 -3.11 7.56
CA PHE A 33 -11.62 -4.41 7.88
C PHE A 33 -11.76 -4.59 9.41
N SER A 34 -13.01 -4.74 9.86
CA SER A 34 -13.58 -5.16 11.17
C SER A 34 -12.76 -4.98 12.48
N GLY A 35 -13.43 -4.40 13.48
CA GLY A 35 -12.94 -4.12 14.85
C GLY A 35 -12.93 -2.62 15.19
N SER A 36 -12.91 -2.27 16.49
CA SER A 36 -13.04 -0.91 17.08
C SER A 36 -12.73 0.23 16.08
N ILE A 37 -13.80 0.67 15.41
CA ILE A 37 -13.77 1.48 14.20
C ILE A 37 -13.18 2.87 14.45
N THR A 38 -13.36 3.41 15.65
CA THR A 38 -13.00 4.79 16.00
C THR A 38 -11.49 5.04 16.06
N LYS A 39 -10.72 4.21 16.78
CA LYS A 39 -9.25 4.37 16.88
C LYS A 39 -8.54 4.13 15.54
N ARG A 40 -9.05 3.19 14.73
CA ARG A 40 -8.49 2.91 13.41
C ARG A 40 -8.78 4.06 12.43
N ILE A 41 -9.99 4.62 12.43
CA ILE A 41 -10.32 5.79 11.61
C ILE A 41 -9.35 6.95 11.92
N GLN A 42 -9.12 7.29 13.18
CA GLN A 42 -8.20 8.38 13.55
C GLN A 42 -6.76 8.15 13.05
N LEU A 43 -6.28 6.90 13.09
CA LEU A 43 -4.99 6.56 12.50
C LEU A 43 -5.00 6.72 10.97
N TYR A 44 -6.07 6.26 10.30
CA TYR A 44 -6.26 6.51 8.87
C TYR A 44 -6.27 8.00 8.55
N GLU A 45 -6.98 8.83 9.33
CA GLU A 45 -7.01 10.28 9.13
C GLU A 45 -5.63 10.92 9.27
N LYS A 46 -4.85 10.52 10.28
CA LYS A 46 -3.53 11.06 10.55
C LYS A 46 -2.52 10.72 9.44
N TYR A 47 -2.57 9.50 8.90
CA TYR A 47 -1.63 9.04 7.87
C TYR A 47 -2.09 9.37 6.43
N ILE A 48 -3.40 9.41 6.17
CA ILE A 48 -3.99 9.82 4.89
C ILE A 48 -4.12 11.35 4.80
N GLY A 49 -3.59 12.12 5.76
CA GLY A 49 -3.58 13.60 5.73
C GLY A 49 -3.08 14.21 4.42
N MET A 50 -2.36 13.45 3.58
CA MET A 50 -2.19 13.70 2.14
C MET A 50 -3.47 13.36 1.35
N ARG A 51 -4.59 14.04 1.61
CA ARG A 51 -5.88 13.83 0.93
C ARG A 51 -5.99 14.49 -0.43
N SER A 52 -4.96 15.20 -0.89
CA SER A 52 -5.03 15.95 -2.15
C SER A 52 -5.59 15.06 -3.28
N PRO A 53 -6.75 15.39 -3.86
CA PRO A 53 -7.32 14.60 -4.94
C PRO A 53 -6.35 14.44 -6.10
N PHE A 54 -5.54 15.47 -6.34
CA PHE A 54 -4.43 15.44 -7.30
C PHE A 54 -3.39 14.37 -6.98
N TYR A 55 -2.97 14.25 -5.71
CA TYR A 55 -2.03 13.21 -5.29
C TYR A 55 -2.60 11.81 -5.47
N LEU A 56 -3.88 11.59 -5.13
CA LEU A 56 -4.49 10.28 -5.32
C LEU A 56 -4.64 9.94 -6.80
N GLU A 57 -5.13 10.88 -7.61
CA GLU A 57 -5.24 10.69 -9.06
C GLU A 57 -3.89 10.32 -9.67
N TRP A 58 -2.85 11.11 -9.34
CA TRP A 58 -1.49 10.88 -9.80
C TRP A 58 -0.96 9.52 -9.34
N SER A 59 -1.11 9.17 -8.06
CA SER A 59 -0.57 7.92 -7.51
C SER A 59 -1.26 6.69 -8.11
N ILE A 60 -2.59 6.74 -8.29
CA ILE A 60 -3.33 5.67 -8.96
C ILE A 60 -2.88 5.54 -10.42
N ASP A 61 -2.74 6.65 -11.15
CA ASP A 61 -2.23 6.62 -12.54
C ASP A 61 -0.83 6.00 -12.60
N LYS A 62 0.08 6.37 -11.68
CA LYS A 62 1.43 5.77 -11.61
C LYS A 62 1.42 4.29 -11.28
N ILE A 63 0.60 3.85 -10.33
CA ILE A 63 0.47 2.42 -10.00
C ILE A 63 -0.11 1.67 -11.19
N VAL A 64 -1.20 2.16 -11.78
CA VAL A 64 -1.85 1.48 -12.89
C VAL A 64 -0.92 1.41 -14.09
N ASN A 65 -0.15 2.45 -14.38
CA ASN A 65 0.77 2.51 -15.51
C ASN A 65 2.22 2.11 -15.16
N TRP A 66 2.45 1.44 -14.03
CA TRP A 66 3.78 1.03 -13.60
C TRP A 66 4.51 0.15 -14.64
N GLN A 67 5.70 0.55 -15.07
CA GLN A 67 6.48 -0.13 -16.12
C GLN A 67 7.73 -0.85 -15.58
N GLN A 68 8.04 -0.74 -14.29
CA GLN A 68 9.20 -1.43 -13.74
C GLN A 68 8.96 -2.94 -13.74
N GLU A 69 9.83 -3.65 -14.44
CA GLU A 69 9.79 -5.12 -14.53
C GLU A 69 10.65 -5.77 -13.44
N ASN A 70 11.81 -5.17 -13.15
CA ASN A 70 12.80 -5.72 -12.22
C ASN A 70 12.90 -4.87 -10.94
N PRO A 71 13.10 -5.49 -9.76
CA PRO A 71 13.38 -4.73 -8.54
C PRO A 71 14.63 -3.87 -8.73
N LEU A 72 14.65 -2.71 -8.09
CA LEU A 72 15.86 -1.90 -8.03
C LEU A 72 16.95 -2.66 -7.26
N PRO A 73 18.23 -2.50 -7.61
CA PRO A 73 19.31 -3.08 -6.82
C PRO A 73 19.24 -2.55 -5.38
N ARG A 74 19.75 -3.33 -4.42
CA ARG A 74 19.81 -2.96 -3.00
C ARG A 74 18.45 -2.54 -2.43
N THR A 75 17.40 -3.27 -2.78
CA THR A 75 16.04 -3.01 -2.30
C THR A 75 15.56 -4.11 -1.37
N ILE A 76 15.16 -3.71 -0.16
CA ILE A 76 14.46 -4.58 0.76
C ILE A 76 12.96 -4.42 0.53
N HIS A 77 12.33 -5.46 0.02
CA HIS A 77 10.88 -5.49 -0.12
C HIS A 77 10.25 -6.16 1.12
N ILE A 78 9.43 -5.42 1.85
CA ILE A 78 8.65 -5.92 2.98
C ILE A 78 7.17 -5.91 2.58
N HIS A 79 6.48 -7.05 2.70
CA HIS A 79 5.10 -7.18 2.25
C HIS A 79 4.18 -7.89 3.25
N GLY A 80 2.92 -7.49 3.32
CA GLY A 80 1.93 -8.10 4.22
C GLY A 80 1.27 -9.34 3.61
N SER A 81 1.19 -10.46 4.35
CA SER A 81 0.56 -11.69 3.83
C SER A 81 -0.94 -11.58 3.55
N LYS A 82 -1.60 -10.55 4.12
CA LYS A 82 -3.03 -10.23 3.96
C LYS A 82 -3.27 -8.89 3.27
N ASP A 83 -2.32 -8.38 2.48
CA ASP A 83 -2.58 -7.23 1.61
C ASP A 83 -3.59 -7.61 0.51
N VAL A 84 -4.73 -6.91 0.46
CA VAL A 84 -5.80 -7.12 -0.51
C VAL A 84 -5.67 -6.23 -1.75
N VAL A 85 -4.93 -5.12 -1.64
CA VAL A 85 -4.65 -4.18 -2.74
C VAL A 85 -3.60 -4.79 -3.66
N PHE A 86 -2.53 -5.32 -3.06
CA PHE A 86 -1.45 -6.05 -3.74
C PHE A 86 -1.31 -7.46 -3.15
N PRO A 87 -2.10 -8.44 -3.62
CA PRO A 87 -2.08 -9.79 -3.05
C PRO A 87 -0.70 -10.46 -3.13
N ILE A 88 -0.27 -11.05 -2.01
CA ILE A 88 1.05 -11.71 -1.86
C ILE A 88 1.33 -12.76 -2.95
N LYS A 89 0.31 -13.42 -3.51
CA LYS A 89 0.46 -14.39 -4.61
C LYS A 89 1.08 -13.81 -5.89
N TYR A 90 1.13 -12.49 -6.05
CA TYR A 90 1.76 -11.80 -7.18
C TYR A 90 3.14 -11.23 -6.83
N ILE A 91 3.65 -11.51 -5.63
CA ILE A 91 4.88 -10.95 -5.08
C ILE A 91 5.80 -12.10 -4.72
N SER A 92 7.03 -12.02 -5.20
CA SER A 92 8.12 -12.94 -4.87
C SER A 92 9.26 -12.15 -4.23
N ASN A 93 10.11 -12.84 -3.47
CA ASN A 93 11.32 -12.28 -2.86
C ASN A 93 11.07 -11.07 -1.96
N ALA A 94 10.05 -11.15 -1.10
CA ALA A 94 9.75 -10.14 -0.09
C ALA A 94 9.81 -10.74 1.33
N ILE A 95 10.30 -9.96 2.29
CA ILE A 95 10.14 -10.25 3.71
C ILE A 95 8.65 -10.17 4.03
N THR A 96 8.04 -11.32 4.27
CA THR A 96 6.59 -11.40 4.45
C THR A 96 6.22 -11.24 5.92
N ILE A 97 5.38 -10.25 6.21
CA ILE A 97 4.82 -9.99 7.54
C ILE A 97 3.52 -10.76 7.68
N GLU A 98 3.54 -11.79 8.53
CA GLU A 98 2.38 -12.64 8.72
C GLU A 98 1.22 -11.86 9.33
N LYS A 99 0.01 -12.06 8.77
CA LYS A 99 -1.20 -11.28 9.07
C LYS A 99 -1.02 -9.77 8.81
N GLY A 100 -0.01 -9.34 8.05
CA GLY A 100 0.20 -7.94 7.65
C GLY A 100 -0.79 -7.55 6.54
N THR A 101 -1.44 -6.39 6.67
CA THR A 101 -2.32 -5.82 5.65
C THR A 101 -1.63 -4.68 4.91
N HIS A 102 -2.27 -4.06 3.91
CA HIS A 102 -1.71 -2.92 3.17
C HIS A 102 -1.20 -1.79 4.08
N ILE A 103 -1.91 -1.54 5.19
CA ILE A 103 -1.57 -0.51 6.18
C ILE A 103 -0.68 -1.04 7.33
N MET A 104 0.09 -2.11 7.10
CA MET A 104 0.89 -2.75 8.15
C MET A 104 1.93 -1.83 8.78
N ILE A 105 2.44 -0.83 8.05
CA ILE A 105 3.37 0.16 8.60
C ILE A 105 2.75 0.91 9.79
N ILE A 106 1.44 1.15 9.74
CA ILE A 106 0.69 1.82 10.81
C ILE A 106 0.36 0.83 11.92
N ASN A 107 -0.20 -0.33 11.58
CA ASN A 107 -0.76 -1.24 12.59
C ASN A 107 0.24 -2.24 13.19
N ARG A 108 1.42 -2.41 12.58
CA ARG A 108 2.52 -3.26 13.05
C ARG A 108 3.81 -2.47 13.29
N TYR A 109 3.70 -1.18 13.58
CA TYR A 109 4.83 -0.28 13.84
C TYR A 109 5.89 -0.85 14.79
N LYS A 110 5.49 -1.63 15.81
CA LYS A 110 6.43 -2.30 16.73
C LYS A 110 7.39 -3.23 16.01
N TRP A 111 6.88 -4.08 15.11
CA TRP A 111 7.71 -4.99 14.34
C TRP A 111 8.74 -4.21 13.50
N PHE A 112 8.29 -3.13 12.83
CA PHE A 112 9.18 -2.28 12.05
C PHE A 112 10.26 -1.65 12.93
N ASN A 113 9.90 -1.07 14.07
CA ASN A 113 10.86 -0.44 14.98
C ASN A 113 11.89 -1.43 15.54
N GLU A 114 11.45 -2.65 15.87
CA GLU A 114 12.34 -3.72 16.39
C GLU A 114 13.31 -4.26 15.33
N HIS A 115 12.91 -4.23 14.05
CA HIS A 115 13.73 -4.79 12.96
C HIS A 115 14.48 -3.70 12.17
N TRP A 116 14.17 -2.42 12.39
CA TRP A 116 14.67 -1.28 11.63
C TRP A 116 16.20 -1.27 11.51
N GLU A 117 16.92 -1.43 12.62
CA GLU A 117 18.39 -1.44 12.61
C GLU A 117 18.97 -2.58 11.78
N LYS A 118 18.33 -3.77 11.82
CA LYS A 118 18.76 -4.93 11.03
C LYS A 118 18.50 -4.71 9.55
N LEU A 119 17.36 -4.09 9.22
CA LEU A 119 17.00 -3.77 7.85
C LEU A 119 17.99 -2.77 7.23
N LEU A 120 18.43 -1.76 7.99
CA LEU A 120 19.45 -0.81 7.51
C LEU A 120 20.82 -1.49 7.29
N LYS A 121 21.23 -2.37 8.20
CA LYS A 121 22.52 -3.08 8.10
C LYS A 121 22.55 -4.17 7.03
N TYR A 122 21.39 -4.61 6.55
CA TYR A 122 21.30 -5.60 5.47
C TYR A 122 21.96 -5.08 4.17
N GLU A 123 22.13 -3.76 4.02
CA GLU A 123 22.85 -3.14 2.91
C GLU A 123 24.40 -3.16 3.06
N GLU A 124 24.95 -3.51 4.22
CA GLU A 124 26.42 -3.46 4.48
C GLU A 124 27.16 -4.77 4.12
N ILE A 125 26.45 -5.81 3.66
CA ILE A 125 26.99 -7.18 3.48
C ILE A 125 27.22 -7.57 2.00
N ASP A 126 26.90 -6.71 1.03
CA ASP A 126 27.17 -6.92 -0.41
C ASP A 126 28.30 -6.04 -0.97
#